data_AF-A0AAD8FYN0-F1
#
_entry.id   AF-A0AAD8FYN0-F1
#
_cell.length_a   1.000
_cell.length_b   1.000
_cell.length_c   1.000
_cell.angle_alpha   90.00
_cell.angle_beta   90.00
_cell.angle_gamma   90.00
#
_symmetry.space_group_name_H-M   'P 1'
#
loop_
_entity.id
_entity.type
_entity.pdbx_description
1 polymer ?
#
loop_
_entity_poly.entity_id
_entity_poly.type
_entity_poly.pdbx_seq_one_letter_code
_entity_poly.pdbx_strand_id
1 'polypeptide(L)'
;HGGCHVKVLFLCYMSAWQIDPRLSYSVTWFCSWSPCFSCALHLAQFLSKHPNLRLCIFAARLYFCKEKNSEPEGLRRLKAAGAHIAVMTFKDYFYCWHTFVASRDREFKAWEGLNANSVRLARKLRRILQPVDEIDDLRDAFKLLGF
;
A
#
# COMPACT_ATOMS: atom_id res chain seq x y z
N HIS A 1 -2.17 -6.34 25.22
CA HIS A 1 -2.48 -7.52 24.38
C HIS A 1 -2.75 -7.08 22.95
N GLY A 2 -1.69 -6.95 22.13
CA GLY A 2 -1.78 -6.50 20.74
C GLY A 2 -1.74 -7.69 19.79
N GLY A 3 -2.87 -7.99 19.15
CA GLY A 3 -2.95 -9.04 18.14
C GLY A 3 -1.94 -8.78 17.01
N CYS A 4 -1.19 -9.82 16.65
CA CYS A 4 -0.22 -9.76 15.56
C CYS A 4 -0.95 -9.48 14.24
N HIS A 5 -0.77 -8.31 13.64
CA HIS A 5 -1.34 -8.03 12.32
C HIS A 5 -0.76 -9.02 11.30
N VAL A 6 -1.56 -9.53 10.36
CA VAL A 6 -1.11 -10.47 9.29
C VAL A 6 0.13 -9.94 8.52
N LYS A 7 0.32 -8.63 8.48
CA LYS A 7 1.51 -8.00 7.85
C LYS A 7 2.77 -8.01 8.72
N VAL A 8 2.64 -8.11 10.04
CA VAL A 8 3.77 -8.37 10.95
C VAL A 8 4.26 -9.81 10.78
N LEU A 9 3.36 -10.78 10.57
CA LEU A 9 3.72 -12.16 10.25
C LEU A 9 4.54 -12.24 8.95
N PHE A 10 4.17 -11.47 7.92
CA PHE A 10 4.94 -11.47 6.68
C PHE A 10 6.31 -10.76 6.82
N LEU A 11 6.43 -9.73 7.67
CA LEU A 11 7.72 -9.13 8.02
C LEU A 11 8.65 -10.14 8.72
N CYS A 12 8.12 -10.99 9.60
CA CYS A 12 8.88 -12.10 10.19
C CYS A 12 9.35 -13.11 9.13
N TYR A 13 8.49 -13.44 8.17
CA TYR A 13 8.87 -14.27 7.02
C TYR A 13 9.96 -13.62 6.14
N MET A 14 9.85 -12.32 5.87
CA MET A 14 10.85 -11.59 5.08
C MET A 14 12.18 -11.43 5.81
N SER A 15 12.18 -11.28 7.13
CA SER A 15 13.43 -11.25 7.91
C SER A 15 14.17 -12.59 7.87
N ALA A 16 13.49 -13.69 7.54
CA ALA A 16 14.11 -14.98 7.28
C ALA A 16 14.55 -15.16 5.81
N TRP A 17 14.21 -14.23 4.91
CA TRP A 17 14.65 -14.29 3.52
C TRP A 17 16.13 -13.91 3.42
N GLN A 18 16.93 -14.82 2.89
CA GLN A 18 18.29 -14.53 2.47
C GLN A 18 18.24 -13.81 1.12
N ILE A 19 18.10 -12.48 1.17
CA ILE A 19 18.13 -11.62 -0.02
C ILE A 19 19.59 -11.53 -0.50
N ASP A 20 19.91 -12.18 -1.62
CA ASP A 20 21.23 -12.07 -2.24
C ASP A 20 21.39 -10.66 -2.83
N PRO A 21 22.35 -9.84 -2.38
CA PRO A 21 22.52 -8.48 -2.89
C PRO A 21 22.88 -8.42 -4.38
N ARG A 22 23.30 -9.54 -4.98
CA ARG A 22 23.65 -9.63 -6.41
C ARG A 22 22.43 -9.84 -7.31
N LEU A 23 21.30 -10.26 -6.74
CA LEU A 23 20.06 -10.53 -7.47
C LEU A 23 19.06 -9.40 -7.25
N SER A 24 18.21 -9.18 -8.25
CA SER A 24 17.09 -8.24 -8.13
C SER A 24 15.80 -9.01 -7.85
N TYR A 25 15.05 -8.56 -6.85
CA TYR A 25 13.80 -9.20 -6.42
C TYR A 25 12.62 -8.26 -6.65
N SER A 26 11.49 -8.83 -7.07
CA SER A 26 10.22 -8.12 -7.14
C SER A 26 9.15 -8.92 -6.42
N VAL A 27 8.53 -8.30 -5.42
CA VAL A 27 7.51 -8.92 -4.58
C VAL A 27 6.22 -8.16 -4.74
N THR A 28 5.15 -8.88 -5.07
CA THR A 28 3.81 -8.31 -5.24
C THR A 28 2.88 -8.84 -4.16
N TRP A 29 2.24 -7.93 -3.43
CA TRP A 29 1.28 -8.23 -2.38
C TRP A 29 -0.12 -7.81 -2.80
N PHE A 30 -1.07 -8.74 -2.66
CA PHE A 30 -2.49 -8.44 -2.72
C PHE A 30 -3.05 -8.53 -1.30
N CYS A 31 -3.48 -7.39 -0.76
CA CYS A 31 -3.89 -7.26 0.64
C CYS A 31 -5.34 -6.81 0.76
N SER A 32 -6.09 -7.38 1.70
CA SER A 32 -7.46 -6.96 2.01
C SER A 32 -7.55 -5.52 2.56
N TRP A 33 -6.47 -5.03 3.17
CA TRP A 33 -6.31 -3.68 3.71
C TRP A 33 -4.90 -3.15 3.45
N SER A 34 -4.70 -1.84 3.33
CA SER A 34 -3.38 -1.19 3.33
C SER A 34 -2.65 -1.44 4.66
N PRO A 35 -1.31 -1.36 4.72
CA PRO A 35 -0.61 -1.53 6.00
C PRO A 35 -1.01 -0.41 6.97
N CYS A 36 -1.05 -0.74 8.27
CA CYS A 36 -1.16 0.28 9.31
C CYS A 36 0.18 1.03 9.46
N PHE A 37 0.19 2.11 10.26
CA PHE A 37 1.38 2.95 10.45
C PHE A 37 2.63 2.15 10.84
N SER A 38 2.56 1.34 11.89
CA SER A 38 3.71 0.54 12.36
C SER A 38 4.20 -0.46 11.31
N CYS A 39 3.29 -1.16 10.62
CA CYS A 39 3.66 -2.08 9.53
C CYS A 39 4.33 -1.35 8.37
N ALA A 40 3.82 -0.18 8.00
CA ALA A 40 4.38 0.61 6.91
C ALA A 40 5.79 1.12 7.25
N LEU A 41 6.02 1.54 8.50
CA LEU A 41 7.33 1.97 8.97
C LEU A 41 8.36 0.83 8.97
N HIS A 42 7.99 -0.35 9.47
CA HIS A 42 8.87 -1.52 9.43
C HIS A 42 9.20 -1.93 7.99
N LEU A 43 8.22 -1.90 7.09
CA LEU A 43 8.46 -2.19 5.67
C LEU A 43 9.39 -1.14 5.04
N ALA A 44 9.23 0.14 5.35
CA ALA A 44 10.09 1.20 4.85
C ALA A 44 11.55 1.00 5.30
N GLN A 45 11.76 0.66 6.58
CA GLN A 45 13.07 0.32 7.13
C GLN A 45 13.68 -0.96 6.54
N PHE A 46 12.83 -1.93 6.18
CA PHE A 46 13.29 -3.15 5.53
C PHE A 46 13.75 -2.86 4.10
N LEU A 47 12.98 -2.08 3.32
CA LEU A 47 13.31 -1.72 1.95
C LEU A 47 14.56 -0.84 1.87
N SER A 48 14.76 0.08 2.81
CA SER A 48 15.98 0.91 2.84
C SER A 48 17.26 0.10 3.05
N LYS A 49 17.16 -1.09 3.66
CA LYS A 49 18.28 -2.03 3.83
C LYS A 49 18.49 -2.97 2.64
N HIS A 50 17.52 -3.07 1.73
CA HIS A 50 17.53 -4.00 0.59
C HIS A 50 17.17 -3.26 -0.70
N PRO A 51 18.07 -2.42 -1.24
CA PRO A 51 17.78 -1.59 -2.42
C PRO A 51 17.52 -2.41 -3.69
N ASN A 52 17.95 -3.68 -3.70
CA ASN A 52 17.71 -4.64 -4.78
C ASN A 52 16.31 -5.30 -4.71
N LEU A 53 15.49 -4.95 -3.73
CA LEU A 53 14.13 -5.46 -3.57
C LEU A 53 13.10 -4.38 -3.93
N ARG A 54 12.26 -4.70 -4.91
CA ARG A 54 11.06 -3.92 -5.24
C ARG A 54 9.82 -4.52 -4.59
N LEU A 55 9.07 -3.71 -3.86
CA LEU A 55 7.79 -4.11 -3.26
C LEU A 55 6.63 -3.39 -3.95
N CYS A 56 5.65 -4.16 -4.42
CA CYS A 56 4.40 -3.69 -4.99
C CYS A 56 3.23 -4.13 -4.11
N ILE A 57 2.45 -3.20 -3.57
CA ILE A 57 1.30 -3.48 -2.70
C ILE A 57 0.02 -3.02 -3.39
N PHE A 58 -0.86 -3.98 -3.67
CA PHE A 58 -2.23 -3.77 -4.13
C PHE A 58 -3.18 -3.99 -2.96
N ALA A 59 -3.78 -2.91 -2.46
CA ALA A 59 -4.72 -2.96 -1.34
C ALA A 59 -6.17 -2.88 -1.81
N ALA A 60 -7.01 -3.80 -1.35
CA ALA A 60 -8.46 -3.76 -1.58
C ALA A 60 -9.12 -2.57 -0.88
N ARG A 61 -8.64 -2.20 0.31
CA ARG A 61 -9.18 -1.13 1.17
C ARG A 61 -8.06 -0.34 1.85
N LEU A 62 -8.33 0.90 2.23
CA LEU A 62 -7.38 1.76 2.96
C LEU A 62 -7.66 1.73 4.47
N TYR A 63 -6.71 1.25 5.26
CA TYR A 63 -6.82 1.07 6.72
C TYR A 63 -6.70 2.41 7.43
N PHE A 64 -7.76 2.83 8.15
CA PHE A 64 -7.83 4.06 8.96
C PHE A 64 -7.21 5.34 8.36
N CYS A 65 -7.19 5.47 7.03
CA CYS A 65 -6.58 6.64 6.37
C CYS A 65 -7.52 7.86 6.40
N LYS A 66 -7.72 8.48 7.57
CA LYS A 66 -8.30 9.83 7.72
C LYS A 66 -7.15 10.82 7.97
N GLU A 67 -7.32 12.09 7.61
CA GLU A 67 -6.23 13.10 7.70
C GLU A 67 -5.64 13.25 9.10
N LYS A 68 -6.45 13.09 10.15
CA LYS A 68 -6.01 13.19 11.55
C LYS A 68 -5.30 11.95 12.07
N ASN A 69 -5.19 10.89 11.28
CA ASN A 69 -4.61 9.63 11.71
C ASN A 69 -3.16 9.50 11.23
N SER A 70 -2.40 8.56 11.81
CA SER A 70 -0.99 8.33 11.47
C SER A 70 -0.80 7.44 10.24
N GLU A 71 -1.80 6.66 9.82
CA GLU A 71 -1.70 5.75 8.67
C GLU A 71 -1.29 6.42 7.36
N PRO A 72 -1.84 7.60 6.97
CA PRO A 72 -1.39 8.34 5.79
C PRO A 72 0.13 8.58 5.79
N GLU A 73 0.70 8.98 6.93
CA GLU A 73 2.13 9.23 7.06
C GLU A 73 2.96 7.95 6.90
N GLY A 74 2.48 6.83 7.46
CA GLY A 74 3.11 5.53 7.26
C GLY A 74 3.17 5.14 5.78
N LEU A 75 2.08 5.37 5.03
CA LEU A 75 2.04 5.09 3.59
C LEU A 75 2.97 6.01 2.79
N ARG A 76 3.10 7.29 3.16
CA ARG A 76 4.06 8.22 2.53
C ARG A 76 5.50 7.76 2.73
N ARG A 77 5.88 7.41 3.96
CA ARG A 77 7.22 6.89 4.26
C ARG A 77 7.53 5.60 3.50
N LEU A 78 6.54 4.71 3.41
CA LEU A 78 6.69 3.47 2.64
C LEU A 78 6.87 3.73 1.15
N LYS A 79 6.13 4.69 0.57
CA LYS A 79 6.34 5.14 -0.82
C LYS A 79 7.73 5.77 -1.01
N ALA A 80 8.17 6.63 -0.07
CA ALA A 80 9.48 7.26 -0.10
C ALA A 80 10.63 6.24 -0.03
N ALA A 81 10.42 5.11 0.64
CA ALA A 81 11.36 3.98 0.67
C ALA A 81 11.33 3.11 -0.61
N GLY A 82 10.63 3.54 -1.67
CA GLY A 82 10.61 2.89 -2.97
C GLY A 82 9.47 1.89 -3.21
N ALA A 83 8.55 1.72 -2.25
CA ALA A 83 7.41 0.83 -2.46
C ALA A 83 6.40 1.41 -3.45
N HIS A 84 5.90 0.58 -4.36
CA HIS A 84 4.73 0.90 -5.15
C HIS A 84 3.46 0.54 -4.36
N ILE A 85 2.54 1.49 -4.18
CA ILE A 85 1.28 1.27 -3.46
C ILE A 85 0.11 1.67 -4.36
N ALA A 86 -0.80 0.73 -4.60
CA ALA A 86 -1.98 0.91 -5.45
C ALA A 86 -3.24 0.31 -4.79
N VAL A 87 -4.41 0.73 -5.29
CA VAL A 87 -5.69 0.13 -4.93
C VAL A 87 -6.03 -0.95 -5.95
N MET A 88 -6.52 -2.10 -5.47
CA MET A 88 -6.92 -3.21 -6.35
C MET A 88 -8.06 -2.78 -7.29
N THR A 89 -7.85 -3.07 -8.57
CA THR A 89 -8.82 -2.96 -9.66
C THR A 89 -9.55 -4.27 -9.87
N PHE A 90 -10.52 -4.30 -10.79
CA PHE A 90 -11.16 -5.55 -11.22
C PHE A 90 -10.13 -6.61 -11.62
N LYS A 91 -9.10 -6.24 -12.38
CA LYS A 91 -8.06 -7.17 -12.86
C LYS A 91 -7.29 -7.81 -11.71
N ASP A 92 -7.02 -7.04 -10.66
CA ASP A 92 -6.30 -7.55 -9.49
C ASP A 92 -7.16 -8.54 -8.69
N TYR A 93 -8.46 -8.27 -8.53
CA TYR A 93 -9.39 -9.22 -7.89
C TYR A 93 -9.55 -10.50 -8.72
N PHE A 94 -9.70 -10.35 -10.04
CA PHE A 94 -9.75 -11.48 -10.97
C PHE A 94 -8.48 -12.34 -10.84
N TYR A 95 -7.30 -11.72 -10.89
CA TYR A 95 -6.03 -12.42 -10.71
C TYR A 95 -5.95 -13.14 -9.35
N CYS A 96 -6.35 -12.47 -8.27
CA CYS A 96 -6.35 -13.07 -6.93
C CYS A 96 -7.28 -14.28 -6.82
N TRP A 97 -8.46 -14.19 -7.43
CA TRP A 97 -9.43 -15.28 -7.45
C TRP A 97 -8.85 -16.52 -8.14
N HIS A 98 -8.21 -16.34 -9.29
CA HIS A 98 -7.64 -17.47 -10.04
C HIS A 98 -6.34 -18.02 -9.45
N THR A 99 -5.59 -17.21 -8.69
CA THR A 99 -4.28 -17.63 -8.17
C THR A 99 -4.33 -18.13 -6.73
N PHE A 100 -5.15 -17.52 -5.87
CA PHE A 100 -5.08 -17.73 -4.42
C PHE A 100 -6.37 -18.29 -3.80
N VAL A 101 -7.46 -18.41 -4.57
CA VAL A 101 -8.74 -18.93 -4.06
C VAL A 101 -8.98 -20.33 -4.62
N ALA A 102 -9.32 -21.27 -3.74
CA ALA A 102 -9.79 -22.60 -4.15
C ALA A 102 -11.20 -22.49 -4.76
N SER A 103 -11.28 -22.06 -6.01
CA SER A 103 -12.52 -21.65 -6.67
C SER A 103 -13.42 -22.83 -7.08
N ARG A 104 -12.89 -24.07 -7.12
CA ARG A 104 -13.60 -25.28 -7.58
C ARG A 104 -14.33 -25.03 -8.92
N ASP A 105 -13.58 -24.51 -9.89
CA ASP A 105 -14.03 -24.15 -11.25
C ASP A 105 -15.11 -23.07 -11.33
N ARG A 106 -15.35 -22.33 -10.24
CA ARG A 106 -16.23 -21.16 -10.27
C ARG A 106 -15.50 -19.95 -10.83
N GLU A 107 -16.18 -19.23 -11.72
CA GLU A 107 -15.70 -17.95 -12.24
C GLU A 107 -15.77 -16.84 -11.18
N PHE A 108 -14.86 -15.88 -11.29
CA PHE A 108 -14.90 -14.66 -10.49
C PHE A 108 -16.14 -13.83 -10.86
N LYS A 109 -16.97 -13.50 -9.86
CA LYS A 109 -18.09 -12.57 -10.02
C LYS A 109 -17.78 -11.26 -9.30
N ALA A 110 -17.63 -10.18 -10.06
CA ALA A 110 -17.52 -8.86 -9.46
C ALA A 110 -18.84 -8.46 -8.78
N TRP A 111 -18.73 -7.89 -7.59
CA TRP A 111 -19.87 -7.31 -6.89
C TRP A 111 -20.20 -5.92 -7.43
N GLU A 112 -21.43 -5.48 -7.18
CA GLU A 112 -21.90 -4.16 -7.57
C GLU A 112 -21.03 -3.06 -6.96
N GLY A 113 -20.66 -2.08 -7.78
CA GLY A 113 -19.85 -0.94 -7.33
C GLY A 113 -18.37 -1.22 -7.14
N LEU A 114 -17.86 -2.42 -7.46
CA LEU A 114 -16.42 -2.75 -7.38
C LEU A 114 -15.55 -1.68 -8.07
N ASN A 115 -15.84 -1.37 -9.34
CA ASN A 115 -15.07 -0.40 -10.11
C ASN A 115 -15.17 1.01 -9.52
N ALA A 116 -16.39 1.48 -9.21
CA ALA A 116 -16.61 2.80 -8.62
C ALA A 116 -15.87 2.96 -7.28
N ASN A 117 -15.90 1.94 -6.42
CA ASN A 117 -15.17 1.94 -5.16
C ASN A 117 -13.66 1.93 -5.36
N SER A 118 -13.16 1.12 -6.31
CA SER A 118 -11.73 1.08 -6.68
C SER A 118 -11.23 2.47 -7.11
N VAL A 119 -11.94 3.13 -8.03
CA VAL A 119 -11.62 4.49 -8.50
C VAL A 119 -11.64 5.50 -7.35
N ARG A 120 -12.67 5.47 -6.50
CA ARG A 120 -12.79 6.37 -5.33
C ARG A 120 -11.63 6.20 -4.37
N LEU A 121 -11.28 4.95 -4.04
CA LEU A 121 -10.16 4.63 -3.15
C LEU A 121 -8.82 4.99 -3.78
N ALA A 122 -8.63 4.77 -5.09
CA ALA A 122 -7.42 5.14 -5.81
C ALA A 122 -7.19 6.66 -5.79
N ARG A 123 -8.24 7.47 -6.00
CA ARG A 123 -8.18 8.93 -5.85
C ARG A 123 -7.84 9.35 -4.43
N LYS A 124 -8.41 8.68 -3.42
CA LYS A 124 -8.08 8.93 -2.01
C LYS A 124 -6.62 8.60 -1.71
N LEU A 125 -6.12 7.46 -2.19
CA LEU A 125 -4.73 7.05 -2.03
C LEU A 125 -3.78 8.05 -2.69
N ARG A 126 -4.10 8.52 -3.91
CA ARG A 126 -3.31 9.54 -4.60
C ARG A 126 -3.11 10.79 -3.75
N ARG A 127 -4.19 11.30 -3.13
CA ARG A 127 -4.13 12.46 -2.21
C ARG A 127 -3.28 12.19 -0.97
N ILE A 128 -3.39 10.99 -0.39
CA ILE A 128 -2.57 10.60 0.76
C ILE A 128 -1.08 10.60 0.40
N LEU A 129 -0.74 10.11 -0.79
CA LEU A 129 0.63 9.93 -1.27
C LEU A 129 1.22 11.15 -1.97
N GLN A 130 0.51 12.28 -2.04
CA GLN A 130 1.08 13.54 -2.52
C GLN A 130 2.20 14.00 -1.58
N PRO A 131 3.29 14.58 -2.11
CA PRO A 131 4.31 15.22 -1.30
C PRO A 131 3.69 16.29 -0.41
N VAL A 132 4.13 16.39 0.85
CA VAL A 132 3.65 17.42 1.78
C VAL A 132 4.10 18.81 1.31
N ASP A 133 5.29 18.88 0.70
CA ASP A 133 5.90 20.11 0.19
C ASP A 133 5.00 20.85 -0.83
N GLU A 134 4.31 20.12 -1.72
CA GLU A 134 3.36 20.72 -2.68
C GLU A 134 2.14 21.37 -1.98
N ILE A 135 1.73 20.85 -0.82
CA ILE A 135 0.57 21.36 -0.07
C ILE A 135 0.96 22.57 0.77
N ASP A 136 2.15 22.53 1.39
CA ASP A 136 2.67 23.66 2.16
C ASP A 136 3.08 24.81 1.24
N ASP A 137 3.71 24.54 0.08
CA ASP A 137 4.01 25.54 -0.95
C ASP A 137 2.73 26.21 -1.47
N LEU A 138 1.66 25.44 -1.72
CA LEU A 138 0.38 26.00 -2.13
C LEU A 138 -0.26 26.81 -1.01
N ARG A 139 -0.24 26.32 0.24
CA ARG A 139 -0.79 27.02 1.40
C ARG A 139 -0.05 28.33 1.65
N ASP A 140 1.27 28.33 1.53
CA ASP A 140 2.08 29.53 1.71
C ASP A 140 1.95 30.47 0.51
N ALA A 141 1.79 29.95 -0.72
CA ALA A 141 1.41 30.76 -1.88
C ALA A 141 0.03 31.43 -1.71
N PHE A 142 -0.98 30.71 -1.18
CA PHE A 142 -2.30 31.29 -0.88
C PHE A 142 -2.22 32.39 0.20
N LYS A 143 -1.40 32.21 1.24
CA LYS A 143 -1.12 33.25 2.23
C LYS A 143 -0.41 34.47 1.63
N LEU A 144 0.58 34.25 0.76
CA LEU A 144 1.32 35.32 0.07
C LEU A 144 0.41 36.12 -0.87
N LEU A 145 -0.59 35.47 -1.47
CA LEU A 145 -1.58 36.10 -2.35
C LEU A 145 -2.76 36.74 -1.58
N GLY A 146 -2.78 36.67 -0.25
CA GLY A 146 -3.77 37.36 0.58
C GLY A 146 -5.19 36.80 0.51
N PHE A 147 -5.35 35.53 0.13
CA PHE A 147 -6.63 34.81 0.18
C PHE A 147 -6.90 34.20 1.57
#